data_AF-A0A9E1VAJ7-F1
#
_entry.id   AF-A0A9E1VAJ7-F1
#
_cell.length_a   1.000
_cell.length_b   1.000
_cell.length_c   1.000
_cell.angle_alpha   90.00
_cell.angle_beta   90.00
_cell.angle_gamma   90.00
#
_symmetry.space_group_name_H-M   'P 1'
#
loop_
_entity.id
_entity.type
_entity.pdbx_description
1 polymer ?
#
loop_
_entity_poly.entity_id
_entity_poly.type
_entity_poly.pdbx_seq_one_letter_code
_entity_poly.pdbx_strand_id
1 'polypeptide(L)'
;MTVFGVVLSTLIMMFAWGDLSTARAEVRIDITRGVVEALPLAVTDFHGVVAPEQDVGRKIAEVISANLERSGLFRPLDKRAFIQTAASLRVRPRFSDWRVINAQALIQGNVKLQQDGRLRVEFRLWDVFSEAQMTGLAYFTEPANWRRVAHIISDAIYKRVTGESGYFDTRVVFVAESGPARRRIKRLAIMDQDGANHRFLTDGSNLVLTPRFSPTLQEITYLSYFNDKPRVYLFEIESGRQELLGGFKGMTFAPRFTSDGKSVLMSYAKEGNSDIWRMDLSTRRPTQLTKHSAIDTSPSAAPDGDQIAFNSDRGGKPQLYVMDRNGANVRRISFGRGRYSTPVWSPRGDLIAFTKQTAGKFHIGVMRPDGSGERILTESFLDEAPTWAPNGRIIMFFRQTPSDNKGKGGTSRLYSIDLTGHNLREVITPGDASDPAWSPLIP
;
A
#
# COMPACT_ATOMS: atom_id res chain seq x y z
N MET A 1 68.11 -60.82 26.28
CA MET A 1 67.81 -60.38 24.90
C MET A 1 66.32 -60.15 24.78
N THR A 2 65.92 -59.14 24.00
CA THR A 2 64.55 -58.78 23.55
C THR A 2 63.57 -58.27 24.64
N VAL A 3 63.14 -57.00 24.74
CA VAL A 3 62.54 -55.99 23.81
C VAL A 3 61.01 -55.92 23.98
N PHE A 4 60.53 -54.74 24.42
CA PHE A 4 59.23 -54.06 24.23
C PHE A 4 57.93 -54.74 24.74
N GLY A 5 56.90 -54.02 25.22
CA GLY A 5 56.65 -52.59 25.27
C GLY A 5 55.41 -52.28 26.13
N VAL A 6 55.44 -51.13 26.80
CA VAL A 6 54.35 -50.58 27.61
C VAL A 6 53.38 -49.84 26.69
N VAL A 7 52.11 -50.26 26.67
CA VAL A 7 51.04 -49.54 25.97
C VAL A 7 50.52 -48.44 26.90
N LEU A 8 50.85 -47.19 26.56
CA LEU A 8 50.33 -45.99 27.21
C LEU A 8 49.01 -45.59 26.51
N SER A 9 47.91 -45.58 27.26
CA SER A 9 46.58 -45.19 26.77
C SER A 9 46.45 -43.66 26.82
N THR A 10 46.50 -42.99 25.67
CA THR A 10 46.29 -41.54 25.56
C THR A 10 44.80 -41.24 25.44
N LEU A 11 44.22 -40.60 26.46
CA LEU A 11 42.86 -40.08 26.46
C LEU A 11 42.85 -38.74 25.69
N ILE A 12 42.31 -38.71 24.47
CA ILE A 12 42.09 -37.48 23.72
C ILE A 12 40.74 -36.89 24.16
N MET A 13 40.77 -35.85 24.99
CA MET A 13 39.60 -35.00 25.24
C MET A 13 39.36 -34.09 24.02
N MET A 14 38.32 -34.40 23.24
CA MET A 14 37.76 -33.47 22.25
C MET A 14 37.07 -32.32 22.99
N PHE A 15 37.68 -31.14 22.98
CA PHE A 15 36.99 -29.89 23.31
C PHE A 15 36.05 -29.54 22.14
N ALA A 16 34.76 -29.78 22.34
CA ALA A 16 33.73 -29.20 21.48
C ALA A 16 33.66 -27.69 21.78
N TRP A 17 34.25 -26.87 20.90
CA TRP A 17 33.90 -25.46 20.82
C TRP A 17 32.48 -25.36 20.25
N GLY A 18 31.50 -25.31 21.14
CA GLY A 18 30.17 -24.85 20.78
C GLY A 18 30.26 -23.36 20.47
N ASP A 19 29.94 -22.99 19.23
CA ASP A 19 29.63 -21.62 18.88
C ASP A 19 28.45 -21.15 19.74
N LEU A 20 28.76 -20.42 20.81
CA LEU A 20 27.81 -19.64 21.57
C LEU A 20 27.36 -18.48 20.68
N SER A 21 26.40 -18.76 19.79
CA SER A 21 25.61 -17.71 19.17
C SER A 21 24.87 -16.99 20.29
N THR A 22 25.39 -15.83 20.71
CA THR A 22 24.64 -14.93 21.60
C THR A 22 23.39 -14.52 20.84
N ALA A 23 22.25 -15.10 21.20
CA ALA A 23 20.94 -14.64 20.76
C ALA A 23 20.75 -13.23 21.34
N ARG A 24 21.22 -12.21 20.63
CA ARG A 24 20.92 -10.83 20.95
C ARG A 24 19.45 -10.61 20.61
N ALA A 25 18.64 -10.41 21.64
CA ALA A 25 17.26 -9.97 21.50
C ALA A 25 17.26 -8.55 20.93
N GLU A 26 17.32 -8.46 19.60
CA GLU A 26 17.20 -7.22 18.85
C GLU A 26 15.73 -6.79 18.78
N VAL A 27 15.46 -5.49 18.83
CA VAL A 27 14.12 -4.93 18.63
C VAL A 27 13.53 -5.40 17.30
N ARG A 28 12.50 -6.25 17.38
CA ARG A 28 11.73 -6.76 16.23
C ARG A 28 10.26 -6.85 16.58
N ILE A 29 9.42 -6.54 15.62
CA ILE A 29 7.97 -6.71 15.74
C ILE A 29 7.57 -7.98 15.01
N ASP A 30 6.97 -8.91 15.75
CA ASP A 30 6.32 -10.08 15.16
C ASP A 30 4.89 -9.72 14.75
N ILE A 31 4.73 -9.52 13.46
CA ILE A 31 3.52 -9.05 12.80
C ILE A 31 2.55 -10.19 12.42
N THR A 32 2.91 -11.45 12.70
CA THR A 32 2.06 -12.61 12.42
C THR A 32 1.01 -12.84 13.50
N ARG A 33 1.11 -12.14 14.63
CA ARG A 33 0.20 -12.24 15.77
C ARG A 33 -1.04 -11.36 15.56
N GLY A 34 -2.20 -11.84 16.02
CA GLY A 34 -3.49 -11.18 15.82
C GLY A 34 -3.61 -9.78 16.43
N VAL A 35 -2.91 -9.52 17.54
CA VAL A 35 -2.79 -8.17 18.13
C VAL A 35 -1.32 -7.93 18.47
N VAL A 36 -0.77 -6.84 17.95
CA VAL A 36 0.60 -6.40 18.20
C VAL A 36 0.54 -5.20 19.13
N GLU A 37 1.19 -5.27 20.29
CA GLU A 37 1.41 -4.09 21.12
C GLU A 37 2.34 -3.12 20.37
N ALA A 38 1.88 -1.88 20.15
CA ALA A 38 2.61 -0.92 19.37
C ALA A 38 3.95 -0.57 20.03
N LEU A 39 5.04 -0.77 19.29
CA LEU A 39 6.40 -0.61 19.79
C LEU A 39 6.70 0.87 20.13
N PRO A 40 6.99 1.20 21.39
CA PRO A 40 7.35 2.56 21.75
C PRO A 40 8.71 2.93 21.18
N LEU A 41 8.76 4.04 20.43
CA LEU A 41 9.99 4.58 19.87
C LEU A 41 10.08 6.09 20.02
N ALA A 42 11.30 6.60 20.07
CA ALA A 42 11.57 8.02 20.07
C ALA A 42 12.06 8.46 18.67
N VAL A 43 11.39 9.45 18.08
CA VAL A 43 11.88 10.13 16.86
C VAL A 43 12.28 11.54 17.22
N THR A 44 13.58 11.81 17.28
CA THR A 44 14.06 13.16 17.56
C THR A 44 13.97 14.04 16.33
N ASP A 45 13.91 15.35 16.54
CA ASP A 45 14.19 16.28 15.44
C ASP A 45 15.55 15.95 14.85
N PHE A 46 15.66 16.04 13.52
CA PHE A 46 16.95 15.88 12.89
C PHE A 46 17.73 17.17 13.07
N HIS A 47 18.97 17.05 13.52
CA HIS A 47 19.79 18.20 13.84
C HIS A 47 20.22 18.97 12.58
N GLY A 48 20.02 20.28 12.57
CA GLY A 48 20.54 21.22 11.59
C GLY A 48 21.33 22.35 12.28
N VAL A 49 22.36 22.86 11.61
CA VAL A 49 23.21 23.94 12.15
C VAL A 49 22.53 25.30 11.96
N VAL A 50 21.91 25.53 10.81
CA VAL A 50 21.23 26.79 10.48
C VAL A 50 19.71 26.63 10.50
N ALA A 51 18.98 27.73 10.63
CA ALA A 51 17.52 27.72 10.77
C ALA A 51 16.77 26.95 9.65
N PRO A 52 17.15 27.07 8.36
CA PRO A 52 16.52 26.25 7.30
C PRO A 52 16.71 24.74 7.50
N GLU A 53 17.88 24.30 7.95
CA GLU A 53 18.16 22.88 8.21
C GLU A 53 17.36 22.38 9.42
N GLN A 54 17.21 23.21 10.45
CA GLN A 54 16.43 22.90 11.65
C GLN A 54 14.94 22.75 11.33
N ASP A 55 14.38 23.65 10.51
CA ASP A 55 12.98 23.55 10.07
C ASP A 55 12.73 22.27 9.27
N VAL A 56 13.59 21.95 8.30
CA VAL A 56 13.50 20.72 7.53
C VAL A 56 13.67 19.49 8.42
N GLY A 57 14.63 19.52 9.37
CA GLY A 57 14.88 18.41 10.28
C GLY A 57 13.71 18.11 11.21
N ARG A 58 13.00 19.13 11.70
CA ARG A 58 11.74 18.97 12.46
C ARG A 58 10.65 18.35 11.59
N LYS A 59 10.44 18.88 10.37
CA LYS A 59 9.42 18.39 9.44
C LYS A 59 9.65 16.93 9.04
N ILE A 60 10.90 16.53 8.80
CA ILE A 60 11.27 15.13 8.53
C ILE A 60 10.87 14.23 9.71
N ALA A 61 11.21 14.62 10.94
CA ALA A 61 10.89 13.85 12.14
C ALA A 61 9.37 13.71 12.36
N GLU A 62 8.60 14.76 12.08
CA GLU A 62 7.13 14.73 12.12
C GLU A 62 6.54 13.73 11.13
N VAL A 63 7.01 13.72 9.89
CA VAL A 63 6.56 12.77 8.86
C VAL A 63 6.93 11.34 9.22
N ILE A 64 8.15 11.10 9.71
CA ILE A 64 8.58 9.76 10.15
C ILE A 64 7.69 9.27 11.30
N SER A 65 7.45 10.13 12.30
CA SER A 65 6.59 9.80 13.44
C SER A 65 5.17 9.44 12.97
N ALA A 66 4.57 10.28 12.11
CA ALA A 66 3.22 10.06 11.60
C ALA A 66 3.12 8.79 10.73
N ASN A 67 4.13 8.49 9.90
CA ASN A 67 4.15 7.26 9.12
C ASN A 67 4.14 6.01 10.01
N LEU A 68 5.07 5.95 10.97
CA LEU A 68 5.22 4.80 11.85
C LEU A 68 3.98 4.62 12.74
N GLU A 69 3.44 5.70 13.29
CA GLU A 69 2.19 5.69 14.06
C GLU A 69 1.01 5.18 13.22
N ARG A 70 0.85 5.68 11.99
CA ARG A 70 -0.25 5.27 11.09
C ARG A 70 -0.24 3.80 10.74
N SER A 71 0.92 3.15 10.77
CA SER A 71 0.98 1.69 10.57
C SER A 71 0.32 0.88 11.68
N GLY A 72 0.08 1.49 12.86
CA GLY A 72 -0.46 0.82 14.04
C GLY A 72 0.54 -0.08 14.77
N LEU A 73 1.76 -0.25 14.24
CA LEU A 73 2.80 -1.10 14.83
C LEU A 73 3.75 -0.35 15.75
N PHE A 74 3.75 0.98 15.70
CA PHE A 74 4.66 1.82 16.45
C PHE A 74 3.90 2.87 17.22
N ARG A 75 4.45 3.24 18.38
CA ARG A 75 3.94 4.31 19.23
C ARG A 75 5.04 5.35 19.43
N PRO A 76 5.16 6.36 18.56
CA PRO A 76 6.09 7.46 18.78
C PRO A 76 5.81 8.15 20.11
N LEU A 77 6.86 8.36 20.91
CA LEU A 77 6.79 9.02 22.21
C LEU A 77 6.67 10.54 22.05
N ASP A 78 6.01 11.21 23.00
CA ASP A 78 5.95 12.68 23.05
C ASP A 78 7.35 13.26 23.27
N LYS A 79 7.76 14.18 22.39
CA LYS A 79 9.06 14.86 22.44
C LYS A 79 9.30 15.60 23.76
N ARG A 80 8.24 16.00 24.49
CA ARG A 80 8.36 16.63 25.82
C ARG A 80 8.99 15.72 26.87
N ALA A 81 8.94 14.40 26.67
CA ALA A 81 9.59 13.44 27.54
C ALA A 81 11.09 13.29 27.26
N PHE A 82 11.61 13.86 26.16
CA PHE A 82 12.99 13.61 25.74
C PHE A 82 13.97 14.37 26.63
N ILE A 83 14.87 13.62 27.26
CA ILE A 83 15.93 14.15 28.14
C ILE A 83 17.12 14.66 27.31
N GLN A 84 17.35 14.10 26.12
CA GLN A 84 18.43 14.49 25.21
C GLN A 84 17.90 15.32 24.03
N THR A 85 18.67 16.33 23.63
CA THR A 85 18.37 17.17 22.47
C THR A 85 19.00 16.62 21.20
N ALA A 86 18.45 16.98 20.03
CA ALA A 86 19.01 16.60 18.72
C ALA A 86 20.51 16.96 18.59
N ALA A 87 20.93 18.11 19.12
CA ALA A 87 22.33 18.53 19.10
C ALA A 87 23.24 17.60 19.93
N SER A 88 22.78 17.13 21.09
CA SER A 88 23.54 16.21 21.93
C SER A 88 23.71 14.81 21.31
N LEU A 89 22.80 14.43 20.40
CA LEU A 89 22.76 13.14 19.72
C LEU A 89 23.66 13.05 18.48
N ARG A 90 24.46 14.08 18.21
CA ARG A 90 25.53 14.01 17.20
C ARG A 90 26.62 13.02 17.58
N VAL A 91 26.75 12.73 18.87
CA VAL A 91 27.58 11.64 19.41
C VAL A 91 26.69 10.46 19.79
N ARG A 92 27.28 9.39 20.32
CA ARG A 92 26.52 8.21 20.77
C ARG A 92 25.49 8.61 21.84
N PRO A 93 24.21 8.18 21.73
CA PRO A 93 23.18 8.50 22.72
C PRO A 93 23.50 7.95 24.11
N ARG A 94 23.08 8.66 25.16
CA ARG A 94 22.98 8.08 26.50
C ARG A 94 21.71 7.23 26.58
N PHE A 95 21.83 5.91 26.42
CA PHE A 95 20.67 5.02 26.33
C PHE A 95 19.85 4.92 27.62
N SER A 96 20.45 5.16 28.79
CA SER A 96 19.75 5.24 30.08
C SER A 96 18.58 6.23 30.05
N ASP A 97 18.80 7.40 29.45
CA ASP A 97 17.82 8.48 29.37
C ASP A 97 16.58 8.06 28.56
N TRP A 98 16.78 7.22 27.55
CA TRP A 98 15.71 6.70 26.69
C TRP A 98 14.97 5.52 27.33
N ARG A 99 15.67 4.68 28.10
CA ARG A 99 15.06 3.59 28.88
C ARG A 99 14.08 4.12 29.92
N VAL A 100 14.41 5.25 30.58
CA VAL A 100 13.55 5.87 31.61
C VAL A 100 12.18 6.28 31.06
N ILE A 101 12.11 6.65 29.77
CA ILE A 101 10.85 7.00 29.10
C ILE A 101 10.23 5.85 28.30
N ASN A 102 10.71 4.62 28.53
CA ASN A 102 10.26 3.39 27.89
C ASN A 102 10.42 3.37 26.36
N ALA A 103 11.39 4.09 25.81
CA ALA A 103 11.73 3.96 24.38
C ALA A 103 12.44 2.64 24.15
N GLN A 104 11.93 1.80 23.25
CA GLN A 104 12.63 0.57 22.82
C GLN A 104 13.56 0.84 21.64
N ALA A 105 13.16 1.75 20.75
CA ALA A 105 13.97 2.20 19.63
C ALA A 105 14.14 3.73 19.63
N LEU A 106 15.27 4.20 19.12
CA LEU A 106 15.59 5.61 18.97
C LEU A 106 15.99 5.91 17.53
N ILE A 107 15.32 6.91 16.95
CA ILE A 107 15.63 7.46 15.64
C ILE A 107 16.22 8.85 15.87
N GLN A 108 17.44 9.05 15.38
CA GLN A 108 18.10 10.34 15.33
C GLN A 108 18.59 10.63 13.91
N GLY A 109 18.85 11.89 13.59
CA GLY A 109 19.41 12.25 12.30
C GLY A 109 20.02 13.63 12.23
N ASN A 110 20.63 13.93 11.10
CA ASN A 110 21.19 15.24 10.78
C ASN A 110 20.70 15.67 9.39
N VAL A 111 20.49 16.97 9.23
CA VAL A 111 20.19 17.63 7.97
C VAL A 111 21.27 18.68 7.72
N LYS A 112 21.85 18.67 6.51
CA LYS A 112 22.87 19.64 6.11
C LYS A 112 22.72 20.06 4.65
N LEU A 113 22.63 21.36 4.39
CA LEU A 113 22.71 21.91 3.04
C LEU A 113 24.18 21.87 2.57
N GLN A 114 24.42 21.22 1.44
CA GLN A 114 25.74 21.11 0.84
C GLN A 114 26.06 22.34 -0.01
N GLN A 115 27.35 22.54 -0.30
CA GLN A 115 27.81 23.66 -1.14
C GLN A 115 27.27 23.60 -2.57
N ASP A 116 26.92 22.40 -3.06
CA ASP A 116 26.32 22.18 -4.37
C ASP A 116 24.79 22.45 -4.41
N GLY A 117 24.22 22.96 -3.30
CA GLY A 117 22.80 23.27 -3.17
C GLY A 117 21.91 22.07 -2.80
N ARG A 118 22.45 20.84 -2.74
CA ARG A 118 21.68 19.66 -2.34
C ARG A 118 21.55 19.56 -0.82
N LEU A 119 20.43 19.01 -0.38
CA LEU A 119 20.18 18.63 1.00
C LEU A 119 20.74 17.23 1.27
N ARG A 120 21.62 17.10 2.27
CA ARG A 120 22.03 15.81 2.83
C ARG A 120 21.22 15.52 4.08
N VAL A 121 20.53 14.38 4.10
CA VAL A 121 19.79 13.90 5.27
C VAL A 121 20.37 12.56 5.68
N GLU A 122 20.85 12.44 6.91
CA GLU A 122 21.31 11.17 7.47
C GLU A 122 20.50 10.80 8.70
N PHE A 123 20.28 9.50 8.90
CA PHE A 123 19.62 9.00 10.10
C PHE A 123 20.31 7.76 10.65
N ARG A 124 20.06 7.48 11.92
CA ARG A 124 20.43 6.24 12.61
C ARG A 124 19.23 5.74 13.39
N LEU A 125 18.97 4.45 13.29
CA LEU A 125 18.06 3.70 14.13
C LEU A 125 18.88 2.91 15.15
N TRP A 126 18.54 3.07 16.42
CA TRP A 126 19.18 2.38 17.53
C TRP A 126 18.17 1.49 18.25
N ASP A 127 18.64 0.32 18.67
CA ASP A 127 18.03 -0.45 19.74
C ASP A 127 18.51 0.13 21.07
N VAL A 128 17.56 0.57 21.90
CA VAL A 128 17.84 1.27 23.16
C VAL A 128 18.35 0.31 24.25
N PHE A 129 17.94 -0.96 24.22
CA PHE A 129 18.30 -1.93 25.25
C PHE A 129 19.64 -2.60 24.95
N SER A 130 19.87 -2.99 23.69
CA SER A 130 21.15 -3.55 23.27
C SER A 130 22.20 -2.48 22.97
N GLU A 131 21.82 -1.19 23.02
CA GLU A 131 22.68 -0.02 22.80
C GLU A 131 23.42 -0.08 21.45
N ALA A 132 22.77 -0.71 20.46
CA ALA A 132 23.35 -1.08 19.18
C ALA A 132 22.68 -0.34 18.02
N GLN A 133 23.47 0.04 17.03
CA GLN A 133 22.96 0.65 15.80
C GLN A 133 22.35 -0.46 14.92
N MET A 134 21.06 -0.35 14.62
CA MET A 134 20.35 -1.32 13.79
C MET A 134 20.47 -0.99 12.29
N THR A 135 20.37 0.29 11.95
CA THR A 135 20.56 0.80 10.59
C THR A 135 21.00 2.27 10.62
N GLY A 136 21.68 2.72 9.56
CA GLY A 136 22.01 4.12 9.37
C GLY A 136 22.34 4.40 7.91
N LEU A 137 21.71 5.43 7.34
CA LEU A 137 21.80 5.75 5.92
C LEU A 137 21.91 7.27 5.74
N ALA A 138 22.40 7.69 4.58
CA ALA A 138 22.45 9.07 4.15
C ALA A 138 21.88 9.23 2.75
N TYR A 139 21.07 10.26 2.54
CA TYR A 139 20.42 10.59 1.28
C TYR A 139 20.83 11.99 0.85
N PHE A 140 21.00 12.17 -0.46
CA PHE A 140 21.21 13.46 -1.09
C PHE A 140 20.03 13.76 -2.00
N THR A 141 19.47 14.95 -1.88
CA THR A 141 18.29 15.34 -2.65
C THR A 141 18.25 16.86 -2.87
N GLU A 142 17.43 17.31 -3.80
CA GLU A 142 17.02 18.72 -3.82
C GLU A 142 16.22 19.07 -2.54
N PRO A 143 16.38 20.29 -1.99
CA PRO A 143 15.69 20.69 -0.76
C PRO A 143 14.16 20.53 -0.80
N ALA A 144 13.54 20.71 -1.97
CA ALA A 144 12.08 20.55 -2.15
C ALA A 144 11.57 19.12 -1.87
N ASN A 145 12.44 18.11 -2.03
CA ASN A 145 12.08 16.69 -1.91
C ASN A 145 12.30 16.12 -0.51
N TRP A 146 12.51 16.97 0.51
CA TRP A 146 12.74 16.54 1.89
C TRP A 146 11.67 15.58 2.42
N ARG A 147 10.41 15.77 1.98
CA ARG A 147 9.27 14.97 2.43
C ARG A 147 9.36 13.53 1.91
N ARG A 148 9.74 13.35 0.64
CA ARG A 148 9.99 12.04 0.05
C ARG A 148 11.08 11.29 0.82
N VAL A 149 12.16 11.99 1.18
CA VAL A 149 13.23 11.40 2.00
C VAL A 149 12.71 10.93 3.36
N ALA A 150 11.80 11.67 4.00
CA ALA A 150 11.19 11.22 5.25
C ALA A 150 10.37 9.93 5.09
N HIS A 151 9.65 9.77 3.97
CA HIS A 151 8.95 8.52 3.64
C HIS A 151 9.93 7.35 3.41
N ILE A 152 11.00 7.56 2.64
CA ILE A 152 12.04 6.55 2.40
C ILE A 152 12.72 6.12 3.72
N ILE A 153 13.03 7.06 4.60
CA ILE A 153 13.57 6.76 5.94
C ILE A 153 12.57 5.94 6.75
N SER A 154 11.28 6.29 6.70
CA SER A 154 10.22 5.53 7.37
C SER A 154 10.14 4.09 6.86
N ASP A 155 10.27 3.89 5.54
CA ASP A 155 10.27 2.56 4.92
C ASP A 155 11.50 1.74 5.34
N ALA A 156 12.67 2.36 5.45
CA ALA A 156 13.88 1.71 5.93
C ALA A 156 13.77 1.29 7.41
N ILE A 157 13.20 2.14 8.27
CA ILE A 157 12.94 1.83 9.68
C ILE A 157 11.93 0.70 9.80
N TYR A 158 10.80 0.83 9.09
CA TYR A 158 9.73 -0.16 9.09
C TYR A 158 10.27 -1.53 8.71
N LYS A 159 10.97 -1.62 7.57
CA LYS A 159 11.58 -2.86 7.09
C LYS A 159 12.57 -3.44 8.07
N ARG A 160 13.38 -2.61 8.72
CA ARG A 160 14.39 -3.09 9.66
C ARG A 160 13.78 -3.72 10.92
N VAL A 161 12.65 -3.17 11.39
CA VAL A 161 11.99 -3.61 12.63
C VAL A 161 10.96 -4.72 12.40
N THR A 162 10.24 -4.68 11.28
CA THR A 162 9.14 -5.64 11.00
C THR A 162 9.56 -6.78 10.06
N GLY A 163 10.62 -6.60 9.28
CA GLY A 163 11.02 -7.50 8.21
C GLY A 163 10.20 -7.36 6.91
N GLU A 164 9.16 -6.53 6.89
CA GLU A 164 8.31 -6.30 5.71
C GLU A 164 8.72 -5.03 4.96
N SER A 165 8.54 -5.02 3.64
CA SER A 165 8.72 -3.79 2.86
C SER A 165 7.78 -2.67 3.35
N GLY A 166 8.32 -1.46 3.40
CA GLY A 166 7.54 -0.25 3.65
C GLY A 166 6.60 0.09 2.48
N TYR A 167 5.75 1.09 2.71
CA TYR A 167 4.75 1.57 1.76
C TYR A 167 4.52 3.09 1.88
N PHE A 168 5.38 3.80 2.62
CA PHE A 168 5.19 5.21 2.90
C PHE A 168 5.59 6.08 1.71
N ASP A 169 6.60 5.71 0.91
CA ASP A 169 6.95 6.40 -0.33
C ASP A 169 6.06 5.96 -1.50
N THR A 170 4.76 6.23 -1.35
CA THR A 170 3.71 5.88 -2.31
C THR A 170 2.68 6.98 -2.45
N ARG A 171 1.89 6.91 -3.52
CA ARG A 171 0.79 7.81 -3.84
C ARG A 171 -0.52 7.06 -3.97
N VAL A 172 -1.61 7.80 -3.88
CA VAL A 172 -2.96 7.32 -4.11
C VAL A 172 -3.60 8.20 -5.17
N VAL A 173 -4.12 7.58 -6.23
CA VAL A 173 -5.04 8.22 -7.16
C VAL A 173 -6.45 7.86 -6.75
N PHE A 174 -7.36 8.82 -6.83
CA PHE A 174 -8.75 8.61 -6.43
C PHE A 174 -9.67 9.54 -7.21
N VAL A 175 -10.97 9.31 -7.10
CA VAL A 175 -12.00 10.17 -7.66
C VAL A 175 -12.43 11.18 -6.59
N ALA A 176 -12.01 12.43 -6.75
CA ALA A 176 -12.46 13.55 -5.94
C ALA A 176 -13.84 14.03 -6.41
N GLU A 177 -14.77 14.16 -5.47
CA GLU A 177 -16.15 14.51 -5.75
C GLU A 177 -16.55 15.84 -5.11
N SER A 178 -17.33 16.63 -5.84
CA SER A 178 -17.83 17.92 -5.38
C SER A 178 -19.17 18.26 -6.02
N GLY A 179 -19.88 19.22 -5.42
CA GLY A 179 -21.21 19.61 -5.87
C GLY A 179 -22.35 18.71 -5.37
N PRO A 180 -23.60 19.09 -5.65
CA PRO A 180 -24.80 18.38 -5.17
C PRO A 180 -24.95 17.02 -5.86
N ALA A 181 -25.64 16.07 -5.22
CA ALA A 181 -25.78 14.69 -5.70
C ALA A 181 -26.31 14.56 -7.14
N ARG A 182 -27.22 15.45 -7.56
CA ARG A 182 -27.79 15.46 -8.93
C ARG A 182 -26.90 16.12 -9.99
N ARG A 183 -25.83 16.80 -9.58
CA ARG A 183 -24.87 17.47 -10.48
C ARG A 183 -23.47 17.36 -9.89
N ARG A 184 -23.07 16.11 -9.66
CA ARG A 184 -21.81 15.75 -9.04
C ARG A 184 -20.68 15.93 -10.04
N ILE A 185 -19.67 16.71 -9.67
CA ILE A 185 -18.43 16.85 -10.43
C ILE A 185 -17.45 15.83 -9.88
N LYS A 186 -16.98 14.93 -10.74
CA LYS A 186 -15.97 13.92 -10.41
C LYS A 186 -14.67 14.24 -11.15
N ARG A 187 -13.56 14.27 -10.42
CA ARG A 187 -12.22 14.56 -10.94
C ARG A 187 -11.24 13.49 -10.49
N LEU A 188 -10.29 13.13 -11.33
CA LEU A 188 -9.12 12.40 -10.88
C LEU A 188 -8.25 13.34 -10.05
N ALA A 189 -7.84 12.87 -8.88
CA ALA A 189 -6.89 13.54 -8.00
C ALA A 189 -5.83 12.55 -7.55
N ILE A 190 -4.64 13.07 -7.24
CA ILE A 190 -3.52 12.30 -6.71
C ILE A 190 -2.96 12.99 -5.47
N MET A 191 -2.52 12.19 -4.50
CA MET A 191 -1.88 12.65 -3.26
C MET A 191 -0.87 11.59 -2.79
N ASP A 192 0.01 11.96 -1.86
CA ASP A 192 0.80 10.98 -1.10
C ASP A 192 -0.16 10.09 -0.29
N GLN A 193 0.27 8.88 0.09
CA GLN A 193 -0.61 7.95 0.83
C GLN A 193 -1.18 8.51 2.14
N ASP A 194 -0.58 9.58 2.68
CA ASP A 194 -1.03 10.26 3.88
C ASP A 194 -1.82 11.56 3.65
N GLY A 195 -2.24 11.83 2.41
CA GLY A 195 -3.09 12.96 2.05
C GLY A 195 -2.36 14.25 1.66
N ALA A 196 -1.04 14.31 1.83
CA ALA A 196 -0.25 15.46 1.42
C ALA A 196 -0.06 15.53 -0.11
N ASN A 197 0.46 16.66 -0.60
CA ASN A 197 0.75 16.87 -2.03
C ASN A 197 -0.44 16.63 -2.96
N HIS A 198 -1.66 16.90 -2.47
CA HIS A 198 -2.88 16.76 -3.24
C HIS A 198 -2.90 17.67 -4.49
N ARG A 199 -3.20 17.10 -5.66
CA ARG A 199 -3.46 17.84 -6.90
C ARG A 199 -4.50 17.15 -7.77
N PHE A 200 -5.23 17.93 -8.58
CA PHE A 200 -6.13 17.39 -9.60
C PHE A 200 -5.36 16.99 -10.87
N LEU A 201 -5.73 15.86 -11.46
CA LEU A 201 -5.23 15.39 -12.76
C LEU A 201 -6.20 15.73 -13.91
N THR A 202 -7.48 15.92 -13.59
CA THR A 202 -8.52 16.30 -14.56
C THR A 202 -9.31 17.49 -14.04
N ASP A 203 -9.84 18.31 -14.96
CA ASP A 203 -10.59 19.53 -14.66
C ASP A 203 -12.04 19.29 -14.19
N GLY A 204 -12.62 18.11 -14.48
CA GLY A 204 -13.99 17.75 -14.14
C GLY A 204 -15.01 18.06 -15.23
N SER A 205 -14.55 18.38 -16.44
CA SER A 205 -15.38 18.57 -17.63
C SER A 205 -16.11 17.29 -18.05
N ASN A 206 -15.51 16.13 -17.78
CA ASN A 206 -16.04 14.81 -18.10
C ASN A 206 -16.15 13.97 -16.83
N LEU A 207 -17.17 13.10 -16.76
CA LEU A 207 -17.27 12.11 -15.69
C LEU A 207 -16.12 11.10 -15.81
N VAL A 208 -15.35 10.97 -14.75
CA VAL A 208 -14.21 10.04 -14.63
C VAL A 208 -14.38 9.09 -13.47
N LEU A 209 -14.01 7.82 -13.66
CA LEU A 209 -14.24 6.74 -12.69
C LEU A 209 -13.11 5.70 -12.71
N THR A 210 -13.00 4.94 -11.62
CA THR A 210 -12.17 3.72 -11.50
C THR A 210 -10.72 3.87 -11.98
N PRO A 211 -9.93 4.84 -11.48
CA PRO A 211 -8.53 4.96 -11.85
C PRO A 211 -7.71 3.77 -11.33
N ARG A 212 -6.66 3.36 -12.05
CA ARG A 212 -5.72 2.30 -11.62
C ARG A 212 -4.30 2.62 -12.07
N PHE A 213 -3.33 2.49 -11.16
CA PHE A 213 -1.93 2.65 -11.47
C PHE A 213 -1.37 1.53 -12.34
N SER A 214 -0.45 1.91 -13.23
CA SER A 214 0.48 0.98 -13.83
C SER A 214 1.46 0.47 -12.75
N PRO A 215 1.80 -0.84 -12.73
CA PRO A 215 2.78 -1.37 -11.80
C PRO A 215 4.23 -0.99 -12.18
N THR A 216 4.45 -0.54 -13.42
CA THR A 216 5.81 -0.31 -13.96
C THR A 216 6.07 1.12 -14.43
N LEU A 217 5.02 1.89 -14.73
CA LEU A 217 5.13 3.24 -15.28
C LEU A 217 4.38 4.26 -14.42
N GLN A 218 4.73 5.54 -14.57
CA GLN A 218 4.01 6.67 -13.94
C GLN A 218 2.74 7.02 -14.72
N GLU A 219 1.86 6.03 -14.89
CA GLU A 219 0.64 6.12 -15.68
C GLU A 219 -0.56 5.54 -14.92
N ILE A 220 -1.76 5.97 -15.30
CA ILE A 220 -3.02 5.41 -14.81
C ILE A 220 -3.96 5.06 -15.97
N THR A 221 -4.74 3.99 -15.81
CA THR A 221 -5.94 3.75 -16.62
C THR A 221 -7.17 4.25 -15.88
N TYR A 222 -8.16 4.78 -16.58
CA TYR A 222 -9.43 5.21 -15.97
C TYR A 222 -10.56 5.16 -17.00
N LEU A 223 -11.80 5.16 -16.52
CA LEU A 223 -13.00 5.32 -17.35
C LEU A 223 -13.32 6.81 -17.48
N SER A 224 -13.61 7.27 -18.71
CA SER A 224 -14.11 8.62 -19.00
C SER A 224 -15.36 8.57 -19.88
N TYR A 225 -16.30 9.49 -19.66
CA TYR A 225 -17.51 9.71 -20.46
C TYR A 225 -17.33 10.85 -21.48
N PHE A 226 -16.15 10.97 -22.06
CA PHE A 226 -15.91 11.97 -23.10
C PHE A 226 -16.88 11.80 -24.28
N ASN A 227 -17.57 12.89 -24.66
CA ASN A 227 -18.65 12.89 -25.65
C ASN A 227 -19.75 11.84 -25.37
N ASP A 228 -20.12 11.68 -24.09
CA ASP A 228 -21.13 10.73 -23.60
C ASP A 228 -20.84 9.25 -23.93
N LYS A 229 -19.59 8.93 -24.26
CA LYS A 229 -19.15 7.58 -24.61
C LYS A 229 -18.21 7.02 -23.54
N PRO A 230 -18.66 6.03 -22.74
CA PRO A 230 -17.85 5.43 -21.68
C PRO A 230 -16.71 4.58 -22.27
N ARG A 231 -15.48 5.07 -22.13
CA ARG A 231 -14.27 4.45 -22.68
C ARG A 231 -13.12 4.48 -21.68
N VAL A 232 -12.24 3.48 -21.79
CA VAL A 232 -10.98 3.43 -21.03
C VAL A 232 -9.93 4.33 -21.69
N TYR A 233 -9.30 5.17 -20.87
CA TYR A 233 -8.18 6.04 -21.23
C TYR A 233 -6.94 5.68 -20.44
N LEU A 234 -5.77 5.97 -21.03
CA LEU A 234 -4.48 6.05 -20.36
C LEU A 234 -4.17 7.52 -20.06
N PHE A 235 -3.59 7.78 -18.89
CA PHE A 235 -3.13 9.10 -18.48
C PHE A 235 -1.69 8.99 -17.97
N GLU A 236 -0.79 9.77 -18.57
CA GLU A 236 0.60 9.90 -18.15
C GLU A 236 0.72 11.01 -17.09
N ILE A 237 1.16 10.66 -15.88
CA ILE A 237 1.01 11.52 -14.68
C ILE A 237 1.90 12.78 -14.75
N GLU A 238 3.06 12.66 -15.39
CA GLU A 238 4.04 13.74 -15.49
C GLU A 238 3.67 14.75 -16.58
N SER A 239 3.34 14.27 -17.77
CA SER A 239 3.03 15.11 -18.93
C SER A 239 1.57 15.59 -18.95
N GLY A 240 0.66 14.89 -18.26
CA GLY A 240 -0.78 15.12 -18.35
C GLY A 240 -1.42 14.60 -19.65
N ARG A 241 -0.65 13.89 -20.48
CA ARG A 241 -1.13 13.35 -21.75
C ARG A 241 -2.19 12.27 -21.52
N GLN A 242 -3.30 12.40 -22.25
CA GLN A 242 -4.41 11.46 -22.23
C GLN A 242 -4.52 10.75 -23.58
N GLU A 243 -4.66 9.43 -23.54
CA GLU A 243 -4.80 8.60 -24.74
C GLU A 243 -5.98 7.65 -24.63
N LEU A 244 -6.79 7.56 -25.68
CA LEU A 244 -7.81 6.53 -25.77
C LEU A 244 -7.15 5.16 -25.96
N LEU A 245 -7.46 4.21 -25.08
CA LEU A 245 -6.81 2.90 -25.11
C LEU A 245 -7.20 2.08 -26.34
N GLY A 246 -8.45 2.17 -26.80
CA GLY A 246 -8.93 1.47 -27.99
C GLY A 246 -10.32 1.90 -28.47
N GLY A 247 -10.57 1.71 -29.77
CA GLY A 247 -11.83 2.02 -30.44
C GLY A 247 -12.83 0.88 -30.38
N PHE A 248 -13.46 0.66 -29.23
CA PHE A 248 -14.50 -0.36 -29.08
C PHE A 248 -15.88 0.16 -29.52
N LYS A 249 -16.70 -0.72 -30.11
CA LYS A 249 -18.09 -0.40 -30.50
C LYS A 249 -19.02 -0.30 -29.27
N GLY A 250 -18.79 -1.14 -28.27
CA GLY A 250 -19.50 -1.13 -26.98
C GLY A 250 -18.79 -0.33 -25.89
N MET A 251 -19.26 -0.49 -24.66
CA MET A 251 -18.71 0.15 -23.46
C MET A 251 -17.51 -0.63 -22.93
N THR A 252 -16.46 0.08 -22.49
CA THR A 252 -15.33 -0.53 -21.76
C THR A 252 -15.21 0.10 -20.38
N PHE A 253 -14.98 -0.71 -19.34
CA PHE A 253 -14.94 -0.25 -17.96
C PHE A 253 -14.15 -1.20 -17.05
N ALA A 254 -13.94 -0.78 -15.80
CA ALA A 254 -13.14 -1.47 -14.79
C ALA A 254 -11.76 -1.93 -15.33
N PRO A 255 -10.95 -1.02 -15.89
CA PRO A 255 -9.63 -1.36 -16.40
C PRO A 255 -8.69 -1.73 -15.24
N ARG A 256 -7.73 -2.63 -15.45
CA ARG A 256 -6.56 -2.87 -14.60
C ARG A 256 -5.37 -3.28 -15.45
N PHE A 257 -4.17 -2.83 -15.12
CA PHE A 257 -2.96 -3.33 -15.77
C PHE A 257 -2.71 -4.80 -15.40
N THR A 258 -2.07 -5.53 -16.32
CA THR A 258 -1.37 -6.77 -15.97
C THR A 258 -0.15 -6.46 -15.11
N SER A 259 0.31 -7.42 -14.31
CA SER A 259 1.40 -7.23 -13.34
C SER A 259 2.74 -6.83 -13.98
N ASP A 260 2.95 -7.20 -15.24
CA ASP A 260 4.09 -6.79 -16.06
C ASP A 260 3.94 -5.40 -16.70
N GLY A 261 2.79 -4.74 -16.53
CA GLY A 261 2.47 -3.43 -17.10
C GLY A 261 2.29 -3.40 -18.62
N LYS A 262 2.35 -4.54 -19.33
CA LYS A 262 2.35 -4.59 -20.81
C LYS A 262 0.95 -4.63 -21.42
N SER A 263 -0.06 -4.90 -20.62
CA SER A 263 -1.44 -5.03 -21.07
C SER A 263 -2.42 -4.45 -20.06
N VAL A 264 -3.63 -4.15 -20.52
CA VAL A 264 -4.76 -3.75 -19.68
C VAL A 264 -5.87 -4.77 -19.82
N LEU A 265 -6.28 -5.34 -18.70
CA LEU A 265 -7.52 -6.11 -18.56
C LEU A 265 -8.69 -5.14 -18.40
N MET A 266 -9.83 -5.44 -19.01
CA MET A 266 -11.03 -4.61 -18.91
C MET A 266 -12.29 -5.44 -19.09
N SER A 267 -13.41 -4.90 -18.63
CA SER A 267 -14.75 -5.42 -18.93
C SER A 267 -15.24 -4.76 -20.21
N TYR A 268 -15.70 -5.55 -21.18
CA TYR A 268 -16.28 -5.06 -22.42
C TYR A 268 -17.75 -5.45 -22.50
N ALA A 269 -18.64 -4.46 -22.50
CA ALA A 269 -20.08 -4.66 -22.60
C ALA A 269 -20.62 -4.35 -23.99
N LYS A 270 -21.36 -5.29 -24.56
CA LYS A 270 -22.04 -5.18 -25.86
C LYS A 270 -23.35 -5.98 -25.81
N GLU A 271 -24.44 -5.39 -26.29
CA GLU A 271 -25.73 -6.08 -26.47
C GLU A 271 -26.27 -6.76 -25.19
N GLY A 272 -26.04 -6.15 -24.02
CA GLY A 272 -26.55 -6.65 -22.74
C GLY A 272 -25.68 -7.71 -22.05
N ASN A 273 -24.58 -8.14 -22.67
CA ASN A 273 -23.57 -9.03 -22.06
C ASN A 273 -22.28 -8.27 -21.76
N SER A 274 -21.47 -8.74 -20.81
CA SER A 274 -20.08 -8.29 -20.65
C SER A 274 -19.11 -9.44 -20.50
N ASP A 275 -17.98 -9.34 -21.19
CA ASP A 275 -16.88 -10.31 -21.14
C ASP A 275 -15.59 -9.63 -20.68
N ILE A 276 -14.61 -10.43 -20.23
CA ILE A 276 -13.26 -9.96 -19.90
C ILE A 276 -12.40 -9.94 -21.15
N TRP A 277 -11.72 -8.82 -21.37
CA TRP A 277 -10.80 -8.61 -22.49
C TRP A 277 -9.45 -8.15 -21.99
N ARG A 278 -8.40 -8.50 -22.75
CA ARG A 278 -7.04 -8.01 -22.58
C ARG A 278 -6.64 -7.17 -23.78
N MET A 279 -6.14 -5.97 -23.55
CA MET A 279 -5.55 -5.09 -24.57
C MET A 279 -4.05 -5.05 -24.40
N ASP A 280 -3.30 -5.43 -25.44
CA ASP A 280 -1.86 -5.23 -25.48
C ASP A 280 -1.54 -3.74 -25.75
N LEU A 281 -0.71 -3.12 -24.90
CA LEU A 281 -0.45 -1.68 -24.98
C LEU A 281 0.42 -1.28 -26.17
N SER A 282 1.29 -2.19 -26.63
CA SER A 282 2.23 -1.92 -27.73
C SER A 282 1.58 -2.05 -29.09
N THR A 283 0.76 -3.09 -29.28
CA THR A 283 0.14 -3.45 -30.56
C THR A 283 -1.30 -2.96 -30.68
N ARG A 284 -1.92 -2.55 -29.56
CA ARG A 284 -3.34 -2.18 -29.47
C ARG A 284 -4.27 -3.28 -29.95
N ARG A 285 -3.84 -4.54 -29.80
CA ARG A 285 -4.64 -5.73 -30.15
C ARG A 285 -5.47 -6.19 -28.95
N PRO A 286 -6.81 -6.22 -29.07
CA PRO A 286 -7.68 -6.78 -28.05
C PRO A 286 -7.77 -8.31 -28.20
N THR A 287 -7.77 -9.03 -27.06
CA THR A 287 -7.98 -10.47 -26.96
C THR A 287 -9.13 -10.73 -25.98
N GLN A 288 -10.15 -11.45 -26.42
CA GLN A 288 -11.24 -11.89 -25.55
C GLN A 288 -10.77 -13.05 -24.67
N LEU A 289 -10.96 -12.95 -23.35
CA LEU A 289 -10.56 -13.98 -22.37
C LEU A 289 -11.74 -14.81 -21.88
N THR A 290 -12.93 -14.20 -21.75
CA THR A 290 -14.15 -14.94 -21.44
C THR A 290 -15.15 -14.83 -22.57
N LYS A 291 -15.92 -15.89 -22.77
CA LYS A 291 -17.01 -15.95 -23.74
C LYS A 291 -18.15 -16.74 -23.11
N HIS A 292 -19.03 -16.04 -22.42
CA HIS A 292 -20.16 -16.64 -21.71
C HIS A 292 -21.38 -15.73 -21.78
N SER A 293 -22.59 -16.29 -21.63
CA SER A 293 -23.84 -15.51 -21.56
C SER A 293 -24.05 -14.80 -20.22
N ALA A 294 -23.05 -14.80 -19.36
CA ALA A 294 -23.09 -14.25 -18.01
C ALA A 294 -22.28 -12.96 -18.00
N ILE A 295 -22.58 -12.08 -17.05
CA ILE A 295 -21.88 -10.83 -16.86
C ILE A 295 -20.54 -11.10 -16.17
N ASP A 296 -19.45 -11.05 -16.93
CA ASP A 296 -18.08 -11.12 -16.41
C ASP A 296 -17.47 -9.70 -16.34
N THR A 297 -16.96 -9.29 -15.17
CA THR A 297 -16.46 -7.93 -14.91
C THR A 297 -15.31 -7.86 -13.91
N SER A 298 -14.70 -6.67 -13.79
CA SER A 298 -13.71 -6.30 -12.75
C SER A 298 -12.53 -7.28 -12.64
N PRO A 299 -11.79 -7.50 -13.74
CA PRO A 299 -10.65 -8.41 -13.73
C PRO A 299 -9.48 -7.85 -12.91
N SER A 300 -8.72 -8.73 -12.25
CA SER A 300 -7.47 -8.42 -11.55
C SER A 300 -6.46 -9.53 -11.79
N ALA A 301 -5.29 -9.19 -12.34
CA ALA A 301 -4.20 -10.14 -12.53
C ALA A 301 -3.53 -10.49 -11.19
N ALA A 302 -3.08 -11.73 -11.07
CA ALA A 302 -2.15 -12.18 -10.04
C ALA A 302 -0.75 -11.57 -10.27
N PRO A 303 0.05 -11.33 -9.22
CA PRO A 303 1.37 -10.69 -9.37
C PRO A 303 2.37 -11.52 -10.18
N ASP A 304 2.24 -12.84 -10.20
CA ASP A 304 3.01 -13.75 -11.07
C ASP A 304 2.62 -13.64 -12.56
N GLY A 305 1.42 -13.12 -12.84
CA GLY A 305 0.86 -12.97 -14.17
C GLY A 305 0.15 -14.22 -14.71
N ASP A 306 0.06 -15.30 -13.94
CA ASP A 306 -0.44 -16.60 -14.42
C ASP A 306 -1.96 -16.72 -14.30
N GLN A 307 -2.57 -15.98 -13.38
CA GLN A 307 -4.00 -16.05 -13.10
C GLN A 307 -4.68 -14.69 -13.11
N ILE A 308 -5.99 -14.71 -13.31
CA ILE A 308 -6.87 -13.55 -13.30
C ILE A 308 -8.08 -13.86 -12.42
N ALA A 309 -8.31 -13.04 -11.39
CA ALA A 309 -9.55 -13.04 -10.62
C ALA A 309 -10.56 -12.09 -11.27
N PHE A 310 -11.83 -12.45 -11.26
CA PHE A 310 -12.89 -11.62 -11.84
C PHE A 310 -14.25 -11.93 -11.18
N ASN A 311 -15.20 -11.03 -11.36
CA ASN A 311 -16.58 -11.19 -10.90
C ASN A 311 -17.43 -11.78 -12.04
N SER A 312 -18.28 -12.76 -11.73
CA SER A 312 -19.23 -13.35 -12.68
C SER A 312 -20.55 -13.73 -12.01
N ASP A 313 -21.66 -13.55 -12.71
CA ASP A 313 -22.99 -14.01 -12.29
C ASP A 313 -23.42 -15.35 -12.90
N ARG A 314 -22.50 -16.10 -13.54
CA ARG A 314 -22.77 -17.41 -14.17
C ARG A 314 -23.42 -18.46 -13.26
N GLY A 315 -23.32 -18.28 -11.95
CA GLY A 315 -23.98 -19.11 -10.93
C GLY A 315 -25.32 -18.56 -10.42
N GLY A 316 -25.94 -17.61 -11.15
CA GLY A 316 -27.22 -16.96 -10.83
C GLY A 316 -27.12 -15.67 -10.01
N LYS A 317 -25.99 -15.41 -9.34
CA LYS A 317 -25.71 -14.15 -8.63
C LYS A 317 -24.22 -13.81 -8.73
N PRO A 318 -23.82 -12.54 -8.59
CA PRO A 318 -22.40 -12.15 -8.62
C PRO A 318 -21.56 -12.89 -7.59
N GLN A 319 -20.50 -13.53 -8.06
CA GLN A 319 -19.52 -14.33 -7.31
C GLN A 319 -18.13 -14.13 -7.91
N LEU A 320 -17.09 -14.48 -7.16
CA LEU A 320 -15.70 -14.39 -7.60
C LEU A 320 -15.25 -15.70 -8.24
N TYR A 321 -14.52 -15.57 -9.33
CA TYR A 321 -13.92 -16.65 -10.09
C TYR A 321 -12.44 -16.34 -10.34
N VAL A 322 -11.67 -17.39 -10.58
CA VAL A 322 -10.29 -17.33 -11.08
C VAL A 322 -10.20 -18.11 -12.37
N MET A 323 -9.37 -17.64 -13.29
CA MET A 323 -9.01 -18.30 -14.54
C MET A 323 -7.52 -18.13 -14.81
N ASP A 324 -6.99 -18.91 -15.75
CA ASP A 324 -5.62 -18.73 -16.22
C ASP A 324 -5.49 -17.47 -17.09
N ARG A 325 -4.26 -16.98 -17.27
CA ARG A 325 -3.95 -15.77 -18.07
C ARG A 325 -4.52 -15.80 -19.50
N ASN A 326 -4.77 -17.00 -20.05
CA ASN A 326 -5.33 -17.22 -21.38
C ASN A 326 -6.87 -17.36 -21.41
N GLY A 327 -7.54 -17.33 -20.25
CA GLY A 327 -8.99 -17.49 -20.13
C GLY A 327 -9.48 -18.92 -19.84
N ALA A 328 -8.58 -19.91 -19.80
CA ALA A 328 -8.92 -21.29 -19.48
C ALA A 328 -9.10 -21.54 -17.98
N ASN A 329 -9.54 -22.75 -17.62
CA ASN A 329 -9.61 -23.26 -16.24
C ASN A 329 -10.37 -22.37 -15.26
N VAL A 330 -11.50 -21.80 -15.75
CA VAL A 330 -12.36 -20.95 -14.93
C VAL A 330 -12.96 -21.76 -13.78
N ARG A 331 -12.76 -21.28 -12.55
CA ARG A 331 -13.31 -21.89 -11.33
C ARG A 331 -13.83 -20.84 -10.37
N ARG A 332 -14.91 -21.17 -9.65
CA ARG A 332 -15.49 -20.31 -8.61
C ARG A 332 -14.64 -20.39 -7.34
N ILE A 333 -14.45 -19.26 -6.67
CA ILE A 333 -13.68 -19.20 -5.41
C ILE A 333 -14.51 -18.68 -4.22
N SER A 334 -15.60 -17.93 -4.44
CA SER A 334 -16.45 -17.46 -3.34
C SER A 334 -17.68 -18.35 -3.15
N PHE A 335 -17.89 -18.89 -1.94
CA PHE A 335 -19.00 -19.81 -1.65
C PHE A 335 -19.96 -19.33 -0.55
N GLY A 336 -19.65 -18.21 0.11
CA GLY A 336 -20.49 -17.67 1.18
C GLY A 336 -21.80 -17.03 0.70
N ARG A 337 -22.60 -16.57 1.68
CA ARG A 337 -23.87 -15.86 1.45
C ARG A 337 -23.62 -14.46 0.89
N GLY A 338 -24.59 -13.93 0.14
CA GLY A 338 -24.50 -12.60 -0.47
C GLY A 338 -23.96 -12.60 -1.91
N ARG A 339 -23.60 -11.40 -2.37
CA ARG A 339 -23.02 -11.09 -3.68
C ARG A 339 -21.58 -10.63 -3.47
N TYR A 340 -20.66 -11.08 -4.32
CA TYR A 340 -19.25 -10.70 -4.25
C TYR A 340 -18.88 -9.93 -5.51
N SER A 341 -18.04 -8.91 -5.38
CA SER A 341 -17.63 -8.03 -6.49
C SER A 341 -16.22 -7.47 -6.26
N THR A 342 -15.70 -6.79 -7.29
CA THR A 342 -14.42 -6.06 -7.28
C THR A 342 -13.25 -6.83 -6.68
N PRO A 343 -12.90 -8.04 -7.19
CA PRO A 343 -11.73 -8.76 -6.70
C PRO A 343 -10.45 -7.99 -7.02
N VAL A 344 -9.50 -7.97 -6.08
CA VAL A 344 -8.18 -7.36 -6.23
C VAL A 344 -7.11 -8.25 -5.64
N TRP A 345 -6.25 -8.76 -6.50
CA TRP A 345 -5.15 -9.62 -6.09
C TRP A 345 -4.12 -8.82 -5.26
N SER A 346 -3.67 -9.42 -4.16
CA SER A 346 -2.59 -8.89 -3.33
C SER A 346 -1.28 -8.85 -4.14
N PRO A 347 -0.45 -7.81 -4.00
CA PRO A 347 0.91 -7.79 -4.54
C PRO A 347 1.78 -8.97 -4.06
N ARG A 348 1.44 -9.61 -2.93
CA ARG A 348 2.11 -10.82 -2.42
C ARG A 348 1.62 -12.12 -3.08
N GLY A 349 0.49 -12.09 -3.79
CA GLY A 349 -0.08 -13.25 -4.49
C GLY A 349 -0.90 -14.19 -3.61
N ASP A 350 -0.81 -14.05 -2.29
CA ASP A 350 -1.38 -14.95 -1.28
C ASP A 350 -2.87 -14.74 -1.00
N LEU A 351 -3.42 -13.56 -1.33
CA LEU A 351 -4.78 -13.15 -1.02
C LEU A 351 -5.44 -12.36 -2.17
N ILE A 352 -6.77 -12.38 -2.18
CA ILE A 352 -7.64 -11.56 -3.01
C ILE A 352 -8.56 -10.77 -2.09
N ALA A 353 -8.47 -9.44 -2.14
CA ALA A 353 -9.45 -8.55 -1.51
C ALA A 353 -10.71 -8.45 -2.36
N PHE A 354 -11.86 -8.24 -1.74
CA PHE A 354 -13.15 -8.16 -2.43
C PHE A 354 -14.14 -7.29 -1.68
N THR A 355 -15.17 -6.86 -2.42
CA THR A 355 -16.38 -6.27 -1.84
C THR A 355 -17.46 -7.35 -1.73
N LYS A 356 -18.18 -7.39 -0.61
CA LYS A 356 -19.28 -8.32 -0.38
C LYS A 356 -20.52 -7.60 0.10
N GLN A 357 -21.64 -7.84 -0.60
CA GLN A 357 -22.95 -7.34 -0.22
C GLN A 357 -23.78 -8.47 0.39
N THR A 358 -24.18 -8.32 1.66
CA THR A 358 -25.05 -9.26 2.35
C THR A 358 -25.87 -8.53 3.41
N ALA A 359 -27.12 -8.96 3.62
CA ALA A 359 -28.03 -8.36 4.62
C ALA A 359 -28.16 -6.82 4.53
N GLY A 360 -28.12 -6.26 3.31
CA GLY A 360 -28.24 -4.82 3.07
C GLY A 360 -26.99 -4.00 3.42
N LYS A 361 -25.87 -4.65 3.77
CA LYS A 361 -24.60 -4.00 4.09
C LYS A 361 -23.49 -4.41 3.14
N PHE A 362 -22.47 -3.58 3.08
CA PHE A 362 -21.26 -3.81 2.29
C PHE A 362 -20.07 -4.04 3.20
N HIS A 363 -19.15 -4.86 2.73
CA HIS A 363 -18.02 -5.34 3.49
C HIS A 363 -16.79 -5.38 2.60
N ILE A 364 -15.63 -5.00 3.13
CA ILE A 364 -14.34 -5.38 2.56
C ILE A 364 -13.91 -6.68 3.21
N GLY A 365 -13.55 -7.66 2.40
CA GLY A 365 -13.02 -8.93 2.87
C GLY A 365 -11.82 -9.38 2.06
N VAL A 366 -11.16 -10.45 2.52
CA VAL A 366 -10.09 -11.12 1.80
C VAL A 366 -10.25 -12.64 1.88
N MET A 367 -9.77 -13.36 0.87
CA MET A 367 -9.71 -14.83 0.82
C MET A 367 -8.45 -15.27 0.06
N ARG A 368 -8.05 -16.53 0.19
CA ARG A 368 -6.97 -17.10 -0.64
C ARG A 368 -7.44 -17.30 -2.09
N PRO A 369 -6.52 -17.41 -3.07
CA PRO A 369 -6.87 -17.67 -4.47
C PRO A 369 -7.66 -18.96 -4.74
N ASP A 370 -7.64 -19.92 -3.81
CA ASP A 370 -8.45 -21.14 -3.85
C ASP A 370 -9.85 -20.97 -3.22
N GLY A 371 -10.15 -19.80 -2.65
CA GLY A 371 -11.40 -19.51 -1.96
C GLY A 371 -11.39 -19.80 -0.46
N SER A 372 -10.34 -20.44 0.07
CA SER A 372 -10.23 -20.76 1.49
C SER A 372 -9.89 -19.53 2.34
N GLY A 373 -10.18 -19.61 3.65
CA GLY A 373 -9.80 -18.57 4.60
C GLY A 373 -10.49 -17.22 4.38
N GLU A 374 -11.73 -17.22 3.90
CA GLU A 374 -12.54 -15.99 3.80
C GLU A 374 -12.61 -15.30 5.16
N ARG A 375 -12.29 -14.01 5.20
CA ARG A 375 -12.45 -13.13 6.37
C ARG A 375 -12.96 -11.77 5.97
N ILE A 376 -13.79 -11.19 6.82
CA ILE A 376 -14.34 -9.85 6.67
C ILE A 376 -13.52 -8.89 7.54
N LEU A 377 -13.10 -7.78 6.95
CA LEU A 377 -12.28 -6.76 7.60
C LEU A 377 -13.11 -5.56 8.03
N THR A 378 -14.16 -5.23 7.26
CA THR A 378 -15.03 -4.08 7.55
C THR A 378 -16.49 -4.37 7.27
N GLU A 379 -17.36 -3.57 7.87
CA GLU A 379 -18.81 -3.58 7.63
C GLU A 379 -19.33 -2.14 7.69
N SER A 380 -20.14 -1.74 6.70
CA SER A 380 -20.74 -0.40 6.64
C SER A 380 -22.00 -0.38 5.76
N PHE A 381 -22.62 0.79 5.66
CA PHE A 381 -23.69 1.06 4.68
C PHE A 381 -23.20 0.81 3.25
N LEU A 382 -22.02 1.34 2.90
CA LEU A 382 -21.36 1.11 1.62
C LEU A 382 -19.84 1.23 1.81
N ASP A 383 -19.15 0.11 1.68
CA ASP A 383 -17.69 0.00 1.59
C ASP A 383 -17.37 -0.70 0.27
N GLU A 384 -16.55 -0.10 -0.59
CA GLU A 384 -16.29 -0.63 -1.93
C GLU A 384 -14.93 -0.21 -2.50
N ALA A 385 -14.55 -0.84 -3.62
CA ALA A 385 -13.34 -0.60 -4.40
C ALA A 385 -12.05 -0.71 -3.56
N PRO A 386 -11.76 -1.89 -2.98
CA PRO A 386 -10.51 -2.10 -2.26
C PRO A 386 -9.29 -1.96 -3.19
N THR A 387 -8.16 -1.51 -2.64
CA THR A 387 -6.86 -1.44 -3.29
C THR A 387 -5.76 -1.71 -2.26
N TRP A 388 -4.74 -2.47 -2.65
CA TRP A 388 -3.64 -2.84 -1.76
C TRP A 388 -2.51 -1.82 -1.80
N ALA A 389 -1.95 -1.48 -0.65
CA ALA A 389 -0.59 -0.95 -0.57
C ALA A 389 0.41 -1.94 -1.19
N PRO A 390 1.54 -1.48 -1.76
CA PRO A 390 2.46 -2.33 -2.52
C PRO A 390 3.11 -3.43 -1.70
N ASN A 391 3.17 -3.27 -0.38
CA ASN A 391 3.66 -4.31 0.51
C ASN A 391 2.62 -5.40 0.81
N GLY A 392 1.38 -5.31 0.31
CA GLY A 392 0.31 -6.30 0.50
C GLY A 392 -0.29 -6.36 1.92
N ARG A 393 -0.07 -5.34 2.76
CA ARG A 393 -0.54 -5.34 4.15
C ARG A 393 -1.68 -4.36 4.44
N ILE A 394 -1.68 -3.21 3.80
CA ILE A 394 -2.73 -2.21 4.01
C ILE A 394 -3.69 -2.27 2.84
N ILE A 395 -4.99 -2.21 3.14
CA ILE A 395 -6.04 -2.07 2.14
C ILE A 395 -6.67 -0.71 2.30
N MET A 396 -6.73 0.07 1.21
CA MET A 396 -7.56 1.27 1.13
C MET A 396 -8.85 0.97 0.37
N PHE A 397 -9.93 1.63 0.73
CA PHE A 397 -11.24 1.54 0.10
C PHE A 397 -11.97 2.86 0.30
N PHE A 398 -13.13 3.04 -0.32
CA PHE A 398 -14.00 4.17 0.03
C PHE A 398 -15.23 3.69 0.79
N ARG A 399 -15.67 4.54 1.72
CA ARG A 399 -16.88 4.36 2.51
C ARG A 399 -17.83 5.50 2.23
N GLN A 400 -19.08 5.16 1.95
CA GLN A 400 -20.16 6.14 1.81
C GLN A 400 -21.12 6.05 2.99
N THR A 401 -21.52 7.20 3.54
CA THR A 401 -22.57 7.29 4.56
C THR A 401 -23.96 7.28 3.90
N PRO A 402 -25.01 6.75 4.57
CA PRO A 402 -26.35 6.82 4.02
C PRO A 402 -26.83 8.27 3.89
N SER A 403 -27.65 8.53 2.88
CA SER A 403 -28.37 9.81 2.77
C SER A 403 -29.63 9.78 3.63
N ASP A 404 -29.95 10.90 4.27
CA ASP A 404 -31.20 11.12 4.98
C ASP A 404 -32.36 11.43 4.02
N ASN A 405 -33.58 11.49 4.56
CA ASN A 405 -34.80 11.78 3.80
C ASN A 405 -34.83 13.18 3.16
N LYS A 406 -33.89 14.07 3.55
CA LYS A 406 -33.72 15.42 2.99
C LYS A 406 -32.59 15.47 1.96
N GLY A 407 -32.01 14.32 1.61
CA GLY A 407 -30.91 14.19 0.66
C GLY A 407 -29.56 14.70 1.19
N LYS A 408 -29.43 14.93 2.50
CA LYS A 408 -28.14 15.22 3.16
C LYS A 408 -27.46 13.91 3.54
N GLY A 409 -26.13 13.88 3.57
CA GLY A 409 -25.36 12.65 3.72
C GLY A 409 -24.89 12.15 2.36
N GLY A 410 -24.71 10.85 2.21
CA GLY A 410 -24.15 10.29 0.97
C GLY A 410 -22.68 10.66 0.78
N THR A 411 -21.99 11.09 1.82
CA THR A 411 -20.60 11.53 1.75
C THR A 411 -19.68 10.34 1.58
N SER A 412 -18.77 10.42 0.61
CA SER A 412 -17.76 9.40 0.36
C SER A 412 -16.42 9.85 0.91
N ARG A 413 -15.75 8.98 1.69
CA ARG A 413 -14.42 9.21 2.26
C ARG A 413 -13.54 8.00 2.04
N LEU A 414 -12.23 8.21 1.97
CA LEU A 414 -11.27 7.12 1.88
C LEU A 414 -10.94 6.58 3.26
N TYR A 415 -10.81 5.26 3.37
CA TYR A 415 -10.42 4.59 4.59
C TYR A 415 -9.31 3.59 4.29
N SER A 416 -8.41 3.39 5.24
CA SER A 416 -7.41 2.33 5.21
C SER A 416 -7.55 1.41 6.41
N ILE A 417 -7.22 0.15 6.25
CA ILE A 417 -7.24 -0.87 7.30
C ILE A 417 -6.04 -1.80 7.16
N ASP A 418 -5.49 -2.24 8.29
CA ASP A 418 -4.48 -3.28 8.29
C ASP A 418 -5.13 -4.64 7.98
N LEU A 419 -4.37 -5.51 7.31
CA LEU A 419 -4.83 -6.82 6.91
C LEU A 419 -5.34 -7.67 8.08
N THR A 420 -4.91 -7.42 9.32
CA THR A 420 -5.45 -8.09 10.53
C THR A 420 -6.92 -7.76 10.81
N GLY A 421 -7.47 -6.70 10.22
CA GLY A 421 -8.81 -6.16 10.53
C GLY A 421 -8.79 -5.10 11.63
N HIS A 422 -7.61 -4.70 12.10
CA HIS A 422 -7.43 -3.63 13.07
C HIS A 422 -6.90 -2.35 12.42
N ASN A 423 -6.79 -1.28 13.21
CA ASN A 423 -6.25 0.01 12.78
C ASN A 423 -7.00 0.62 11.58
N LEU A 424 -8.34 0.52 11.56
CA LEU A 424 -9.19 1.20 10.60
C LEU A 424 -9.08 2.73 10.79
N ARG A 425 -8.72 3.45 9.73
CA ARG A 425 -8.52 4.90 9.76
C ARG A 425 -9.13 5.59 8.55
N GLU A 426 -9.66 6.78 8.76
CA GLU A 426 -10.00 7.69 7.66
C GLU A 426 -8.73 8.30 7.09
N VAL A 427 -8.64 8.37 5.76
CA VAL A 427 -7.60 9.11 5.04
C VAL A 427 -8.18 10.45 4.63
N ILE A 428 -7.67 11.52 5.23
CA ILE A 428 -8.24 12.85 5.09
C ILE A 428 -8.00 13.40 3.68
N THR A 429 -9.09 13.76 3.02
CA THR A 429 -9.10 14.39 1.69
C THR A 429 -9.75 15.77 1.76
N PRO A 430 -9.44 16.72 0.85
CA PRO A 430 -10.03 18.06 0.84
C PRO A 430 -11.56 18.08 0.68
N GLY A 431 -12.15 17.01 0.15
CA GLY A 431 -13.57 16.85 -0.08
C GLY A 431 -13.95 15.38 -0.17
N ASP A 432 -15.10 15.09 -0.77
CA ASP A 432 -15.55 13.71 -0.96
C ASP A 432 -14.61 12.96 -1.90
N ALA A 433 -14.39 11.68 -1.62
CA ALA A 433 -13.40 10.87 -2.31
C ALA A 433 -13.87 9.42 -2.42
N SER A 434 -13.71 8.84 -3.61
CA SER A 434 -14.12 7.47 -3.96
C SER A 434 -13.10 6.80 -4.88
N ASP A 435 -13.29 5.51 -5.14
CA ASP A 435 -12.52 4.71 -6.10
C ASP A 435 -10.98 4.84 -5.98
N PRO A 436 -10.39 4.60 -4.80
CA PRO A 436 -8.94 4.71 -4.64
C PRO A 436 -8.20 3.65 -5.47
N ALA A 437 -6.99 4.00 -5.91
CA ALA A 437 -5.96 3.07 -6.34
C ALA A 437 -4.62 3.47 -5.74
N TRP A 438 -3.99 2.54 -5.04
CA TRP A 438 -2.68 2.73 -4.43
C TRP A 438 -1.58 2.49 -5.47
N SER A 439 -0.55 3.33 -5.49
CA SER A 439 0.58 3.19 -6.40
C SER A 439 1.55 2.09 -5.97
N PRO A 440 2.37 1.57 -6.90
CA PRO A 440 3.65 0.94 -6.52
C PRO A 440 4.55 1.95 -5.78
N LEU A 441 5.69 1.47 -5.26
CA LEU A 441 6.73 2.36 -4.74
C LEU A 441 7.21 3.31 -5.84
N ILE A 442 7.54 4.55 -5.46
CA ILE A 442 8.04 5.54 -6.40
C ILE A 442 9.49 5.18 -6.79
N PRO A 443 9.82 5.08 -8.09
CA PRO A 443 11.17 4.74 -8.58
C PRO A 443 12.29 5.68 -8.11
#